data_AF-A0A8J4SLE4-F1
#
_entry.id   AF-A0A8J4SLE4-F1
#
_cell.length_a   1.000
_cell.length_b   1.000
_cell.length_c   1.000
_cell.angle_alpha   90.00
_cell.angle_beta   90.00
_cell.angle_gamma   90.00
#
_symmetry.space_group_name_H-M   'P 1'
#
loop_
_entity.id
_entity.type
_entity.pdbx_description
1 polymer ?
#
loop_
_entity_poly.entity_id
_entity_poly.type
_entity_poly.pdbx_seq_one_letter_code
_entity_poly.pdbx_strand_id
1 'polypeptide(L)'
;MWSIGALLEEDDRAKFEAYIRQHETIRLDLPPIDANTSDSMFDFLVSDNGDWTHWSSRVEQFVYPVDGTPEYSSLLVPNVDNVRTEFLIDVIAKQLKSVLLIGEQVSEDLIIIHIQRDFYQ
;
A
#
# COMPACT_ATOMS: atom_id res chain seq x y z
N MET A 1 6.77 4.40 -9.33
CA MET A 1 5.59 3.52 -9.20
C MET A 1 4.50 4.22 -8.40
N TRP A 2 4.56 4.22 -7.06
CA TRP A 2 3.52 4.79 -6.18
C TRP A 2 3.28 6.29 -6.33
N SER A 3 4.29 7.08 -6.69
CA SER A 3 4.14 8.54 -6.88
C SER A 3 3.10 8.93 -7.93
N ILE A 4 2.87 8.08 -8.93
CA ILE A 4 1.89 8.30 -10.00
C ILE A 4 0.73 7.30 -9.85
N GLY A 5 1.06 6.02 -9.63
CA GLY A 5 0.07 4.96 -9.53
C GLY A 5 -0.86 5.05 -8.33
N ALA A 6 -0.49 5.76 -7.25
CA ALA A 6 -1.38 5.95 -6.10
C ALA A 6 -2.66 6.72 -6.45
N LEU A 7 -2.61 7.61 -7.46
CA LEU A 7 -3.77 8.39 -7.91
C LEU A 7 -4.68 7.64 -8.89
N LEU A 8 -4.22 6.49 -9.39
CA LEU A 8 -4.95 5.70 -10.39
C LEU A 8 -5.79 4.63 -9.71
N GLU A 9 -6.93 4.32 -10.31
CA GLU A 9 -7.77 3.18 -9.96
C GLU A 9 -7.27 1.89 -10.62
N GLU A 10 -7.85 0.75 -10.26
CA GLU A 10 -7.38 -0.60 -10.62
C GLU A 10 -7.17 -0.79 -12.14
N ASP A 11 -8.16 -0.42 -12.95
CA ASP A 11 -8.06 -0.51 -14.42
C ASP A 11 -6.94 0.35 -15.01
N ASP A 12 -6.75 1.56 -14.47
CA ASP A 12 -5.74 2.49 -14.95
C ASP A 12 -4.34 2.14 -14.43
N ARG A 13 -4.25 1.52 -13.25
CA ARG A 13 -3.01 0.91 -12.74
C ARG A 13 -2.53 -0.22 -13.64
N ALA A 14 -3.45 -1.08 -14.10
CA ALA A 14 -3.11 -2.16 -15.04
C ALA A 14 -2.57 -1.61 -16.36
N LYS A 15 -3.19 -0.57 -16.92
CA LYS A 15 -2.70 0.12 -18.13
C LYS A 15 -1.33 0.77 -17.90
N PHE A 16 -1.16 1.44 -16.77
CA PHE A 16 0.10 2.09 -16.39
C PHE A 16 1.24 1.09 -16.21
N GLU A 17 0.97 -0.05 -15.57
CA GLU A 17 1.92 -1.14 -15.43
C GLU A 17 2.34 -1.71 -16.80
N ALA A 18 1.35 -2.02 -17.65
CA ALA A 18 1.61 -2.51 -19.01
C ALA A 18 2.47 -1.52 -19.81
N TYR A 19 2.16 -0.22 -19.71
CA TYR A 19 2.93 0.83 -20.36
C TYR A 19 4.39 0.87 -19.89
N ILE A 20 4.64 0.81 -18.57
CA ILE A 20 6.02 0.83 -18.04
C ILE A 20 6.79 -0.42 -18.47
N ARG A 21 6.18 -1.61 -18.38
CA ARG A 21 6.85 -2.87 -18.71
C ARG A 21 7.19 -2.99 -20.20
N GLN A 22 6.39 -2.39 -21.07
CA GLN A 22 6.59 -2.42 -22.53
C GLN A 22 7.39 -1.23 -23.05
N HIS A 23 7.78 -0.29 -22.18
CA HIS A 23 8.45 0.93 -22.62
C HIS A 23 9.86 0.65 -23.15
N GLU A 24 10.15 1.09 -24.37
CA GLU A 24 11.42 0.78 -25.04
C GLU A 24 12.64 1.46 -24.39
N THR A 25 12.44 2.68 -23.88
CA THR A 25 13.54 3.51 -23.34
C THR A 25 13.62 3.52 -21.82
N ILE A 26 12.56 3.15 -21.11
CA ILE A 26 12.49 3.20 -19.65
C ILE A 26 12.62 1.76 -19.16
N ARG A 27 13.80 1.40 -18.65
CA ARG A 27 14.03 0.09 -18.04
C ARG A 27 13.99 0.26 -16.52
N LEU A 28 12.87 -0.11 -15.92
CA LEU A 28 12.74 -0.21 -14.47
C LEU A 28 12.88 -1.66 -14.06
N ASP A 29 13.63 -1.89 -12.99
CA ASP A 29 13.63 -3.17 -12.29
C ASP A 29 12.28 -3.28 -11.56
N LEU A 30 11.38 -4.11 -12.08
CA LEU A 30 10.03 -4.30 -11.56
C LEU A 30 9.89 -5.73 -11.04
N PRO A 31 9.03 -5.96 -10.03
CA PRO A 31 8.82 -7.30 -9.50
C PRO A 31 8.37 -8.26 -10.62
N PRO A 32 8.88 -9.50 -10.65
CA PRO A 32 8.34 -10.53 -11.51
C PRO A 32 6.94 -10.88 -11.03
N ILE A 33 5.98 -10.89 -11.95
CA ILE A 33 4.59 -11.28 -11.66
C ILE A 33 4.35 -12.61 -12.33
N ASP A 34 3.78 -13.55 -11.57
CA ASP A 34 3.35 -14.83 -12.12
C ASP A 34 2.07 -14.61 -12.92
N ALA A 35 2.03 -15.06 -14.17
CA ALA A 35 0.84 -14.97 -15.01
C ALA A 35 -0.34 -15.80 -14.48
N ASN A 36 -0.10 -16.68 -13.50
CA ASN A 36 -1.13 -17.46 -12.83
C ASN A 36 -1.75 -16.76 -11.61
N THR A 37 -1.22 -15.61 -11.18
CA THR A 37 -1.78 -14.82 -10.08
C THR A 37 -2.49 -13.57 -10.61
N SER A 38 -3.36 -13.00 -9.78
CA SER A 38 -3.99 -11.70 -10.03
C SER A 38 -3.17 -10.55 -9.44
N ASP A 39 -1.89 -10.79 -9.12
CA ASP A 39 -1.04 -9.80 -8.47
C ASP A 39 -0.60 -8.73 -9.48
N SER A 40 -0.42 -7.51 -8.99
CA SER A 40 0.13 -6.38 -9.72
C SER A 40 1.48 -5.96 -9.13
N MET A 41 2.26 -5.14 -9.83
CA MET A 41 3.50 -4.58 -9.29
C MET A 41 3.28 -3.80 -7.98
N PHE A 42 2.06 -3.32 -7.74
CA PHE A 42 1.65 -2.63 -6.51
C PHE A 42 1.48 -3.59 -5.31
N ASP A 43 1.45 -4.90 -5.53
CA ASP A 43 1.37 -5.91 -4.46
C ASP A 43 2.74 -6.27 -3.86
N PHE A 44 3.79 -5.61 -4.35
CA PHE A 44 5.15 -5.79 -3.90
C PHE A 44 5.76 -4.50 -3.34
N LEU A 45 6.72 -4.67 -2.43
CA LEU A 45 7.61 -3.64 -1.91
C LEU A 45 9.06 -4.08 -2.05
N VAL A 46 9.98 -3.11 -2.04
CA VAL A 46 11.41 -3.39 -1.96
C VAL A 46 11.78 -3.54 -0.49
N SER A 47 12.34 -4.70 -0.13
CA SER A 47 12.87 -4.96 1.22
C SER A 47 14.14 -4.16 1.49
N ASP A 48 14.61 -4.13 2.74
CA ASP A 48 15.85 -3.44 3.12
C ASP A 48 17.09 -4.03 2.43
N ASN A 49 16.99 -5.28 1.94
CA ASN A 49 18.03 -5.96 1.18
C ASN A 49 18.02 -5.62 -0.32
N GLY A 50 17.02 -4.86 -0.79
CA GLY A 50 16.83 -4.52 -2.20
C GLY A 50 15.99 -5.53 -3.00
N ASP A 51 15.56 -6.63 -2.38
CA ASP A 51 14.74 -7.64 -3.05
C ASP A 51 13.25 -7.32 -3.00
N TRP A 52 12.53 -7.66 -4.07
CA TRP A 52 11.07 -7.57 -4.12
C TRP A 52 10.42 -8.57 -3.17
N THR A 53 9.50 -8.09 -2.35
CA THR A 53 8.77 -8.89 -1.35
C THR A 53 7.29 -8.56 -1.44
N HIS A 54 6.41 -9.55 -1.31
CA HIS A 54 4.97 -9.34 -1.37
C HIS A 54 4.43 -8.71 -0.08
N TRP A 55 3.46 -7.79 -0.18
CA TRP A 55 2.89 -7.11 0.99
C TRP A 55 2.29 -8.06 2.03
N SER A 56 1.74 -9.20 1.61
CA SER A 56 1.20 -10.21 2.53
C SER A 56 2.22 -10.71 3.55
N SER A 57 3.52 -10.66 3.25
CA SER A 57 4.58 -11.03 4.21
C SER A 57 4.74 -10.02 5.35
N ARG A 58 4.25 -8.79 5.17
CA ARG A 58 4.27 -7.72 6.18
C ARG A 58 2.97 -7.64 6.98
N VAL A 59 1.92 -8.37 6.57
CA VAL A 59 0.69 -8.48 7.33
C VAL A 59 0.88 -9.53 8.41
N GLU A 60 0.79 -9.14 9.68
CA GLU A 60 0.80 -10.09 10.78
C GLU A 60 -0.41 -11.02 10.68
N GLN A 61 -0.20 -12.33 10.81
CA GLN A 61 -1.31 -13.30 10.83
C GLN A 61 -2.16 -13.06 12.07
N PHE A 62 -3.39 -12.59 11.88
CA PHE A 62 -4.37 -12.49 12.95
C PHE A 62 -4.91 -13.88 13.29
N VAL A 63 -4.55 -14.40 14.48
CA VAL A 63 -5.06 -15.68 14.99
C VAL A 63 -6.29 -15.42 15.85
N TYR A 64 -7.43 -15.95 15.44
CA TYR A 64 -8.66 -15.85 16.21
C TYR A 64 -8.54 -16.65 17.52
N PRO A 65 -8.82 -16.06 18.70
CA PRO A 65 -8.78 -16.78 19.96
C PRO A 65 -9.91 -17.83 20.02
N VAL A 66 -9.58 -19.05 20.46
CA VAL A 66 -10.48 -20.22 20.38
C VAL A 66 -11.62 -20.17 21.42
N ASP A 67 -11.44 -19.45 22.53
CA ASP A 67 -12.30 -19.52 23.71
C ASP A 67 -12.88 -18.16 24.17
N GLY A 68 -13.41 -17.35 23.26
CA GLY A 68 -14.16 -16.15 23.66
C GLY A 68 -14.74 -15.35 22.49
N THR A 69 -15.87 -14.68 22.74
CA THR A 69 -16.41 -13.66 21.82
C THR A 69 -15.36 -12.55 21.70
N PRO A 70 -14.78 -12.29 20.51
CA PRO A 70 -13.79 -11.24 20.36
C PRO A 70 -14.43 -9.90 20.66
N GLU A 71 -13.73 -9.05 21.41
CA GLU A 71 -14.14 -7.66 21.54
C GLU A 71 -14.16 -7.02 20.14
N TYR A 72 -15.10 -6.12 19.89
CA TYR A 72 -15.23 -5.40 18.62
C TYR A 72 -13.92 -4.66 18.21
N SER A 73 -13.08 -4.34 19.21
CA SER A 73 -11.73 -3.79 19.06
C SER A 73 -10.72 -4.74 18.37
N SER A 74 -10.99 -6.05 18.36
CA SER A 74 -10.17 -7.09 17.71
C SER A 74 -10.70 -7.54 16.34
N LEU A 75 -11.80 -6.95 15.85
CA LEU A 75 -12.33 -7.18 14.51
C LEU A 75 -11.62 -6.37 13.41
N LEU A 76 -10.71 -5.46 13.78
CA LEU A 76 -9.86 -4.75 12.83
C LEU A 76 -8.74 -5.69 12.37
N VAL A 77 -9.08 -6.59 11.45
CA VAL A 77 -8.09 -7.40 10.74
C VAL A 77 -7.14 -6.42 10.04
N PRO A 78 -5.82 -6.47 10.30
CA PRO A 78 -4.87 -5.66 9.54
C PRO A 78 -5.01 -6.06 8.07
N ASN A 79 -5.61 -5.16 7.28
CA ASN A 79 -5.72 -5.35 5.84
C ASN A 79 -4.37 -5.00 5.21
N VAL A 80 -4.02 -5.69 4.12
CA VAL A 80 -2.89 -5.37 3.23
C VAL A 80 -2.90 -3.87 2.88
N ASP A 81 -4.09 -3.30 2.65
CA ASP A 81 -4.24 -1.87 2.36
C ASP A 81 -3.79 -0.95 3.49
N ASN A 82 -4.06 -1.33 4.75
CA ASN A 82 -3.67 -0.54 5.92
C ASN A 82 -2.15 -0.54 6.07
N VAL A 83 -1.53 -1.72 5.99
CA VAL A 83 -0.06 -1.88 6.08
C VAL A 83 0.66 -1.11 4.97
N ARG A 84 0.13 -1.21 3.74
CA ARG A 84 0.65 -0.48 2.58
C ARG A 84 0.54 1.03 2.75
N THR A 85 -0.63 1.52 3.20
CA THR A 85 -0.88 2.96 3.40
C THR A 85 0.01 3.52 4.50
N GLU A 86 0.13 2.82 5.63
CA GLU A 86 0.98 3.22 6.75
C GLU A 86 2.46 3.29 6.34
N PHE A 87 2.94 2.29 5.59
CA PHE A 87 4.31 2.31 5.06
C PHE A 87 4.56 3.53 4.17
N LEU A 88 3.65 3.83 3.24
CA LEU A 88 3.80 4.99 2.34
C LEU A 88 3.80 6.31 3.12
N ILE A 89 2.95 6.43 4.14
CA ILE A 89 2.94 7.59 5.05
C ILE A 89 4.28 7.72 5.76
N ASP A 90 4.82 6.64 6.33
CA ASP A 90 6.10 6.66 7.05
C ASP A 90 7.27 7.06 6.14
N VAL A 91 7.32 6.54 4.91
CA VAL A 91 8.34 6.89 3.91
C VAL A 91 8.30 8.38 3.55
N ILE A 92 7.12 8.98 3.41
CA ILE A 92 7.00 10.42 3.11
C ILE A 92 7.30 11.26 4.36
N ALA A 93 6.83 10.84 5.54
CA ALA A 93 7.06 11.51 6.80
C ALA A 93 8.56 11.59 7.12
N LYS A 94 9.34 10.53 6.84
CA LYS A 94 10.81 10.54 6.96
C LYS A 94 11.50 11.63 6.13
N GLN A 95 10.85 12.13 5.09
CA GLN A 95 11.37 13.25 4.26
C GLN A 95 10.93 14.63 4.76
N LEU A 96 10.30 14.71 5.94
CA LEU A 96 9.73 15.95 6.51
C LEU A 96 8.66 16.60 5.61
N LYS A 97 7.93 15.79 4.83
CA LYS A 97 6.87 16.26 3.92
C LYS A 97 5.50 15.90 4.48
N SER A 98 4.54 16.80 4.29
CA SER A 98 3.14 16.54 4.64
C SER A 98 2.53 15.48 3.72
N VAL A 99 1.66 14.63 4.27
CA VAL A 99 0.91 13.61 3.54
C VAL A 99 -0.57 13.98 3.50
N LEU A 100 -1.18 13.80 2.33
CA LEU A 100 -2.62 13.94 2.11
C LEU A 100 -3.16 12.57 1.68
N LEU A 101 -4.04 11.99 2.50
CA LEU A 101 -4.78 10.78 2.15
C LEU A 101 -6.16 11.17 1.63
N ILE A 102 -6.54 10.65 0.45
CA ILE A 102 -7.85 10.83 -0.17
C ILE A 102 -8.41 9.44 -0.43
N GLY A 103 -9.65 9.18 -0.04
CA GLY A 103 -10.33 7.89 -0.23
C GLY A 103 -11.80 8.07 -0.57
N GLU A 104 -12.42 6.99 -1.05
CA GLU A 104 -13.83 6.95 -1.40
C GLU A 104 -14.74 7.10 -0.16
N GLN A 105 -15.85 7.82 -0.34
CA GLN A 105 -16.80 8.16 0.70
C GLN A 105 -17.61 6.93 1.13
N VAL A 106 -17.49 6.51 2.40
CA VAL A 106 -18.44 5.58 3.01
C VAL A 106 -19.39 6.38 3.90
N SER A 107 -20.57 6.70 3.36
CA SER A 107 -21.68 7.43 4.01
C SER A 107 -21.30 8.80 4.62
N GLU A 108 -21.65 9.85 3.86
CA GLU A 108 -21.79 11.26 4.26
C GLU A 108 -20.57 12.08 4.66
N ASP A 109 -19.43 11.51 5.06
CA ASP A 109 -18.23 12.30 5.38
C ASP A 109 -17.00 11.93 4.54
N LEU A 110 -16.44 12.92 3.83
CA LEU A 110 -15.11 12.80 3.20
C LEU A 110 -14.05 12.86 4.30
N ILE A 111 -13.35 11.76 4.55
CA ILE A 111 -12.26 11.71 5.51
C ILE A 111 -10.98 12.22 4.82
N ILE A 112 -10.71 13.53 4.95
CA ILE A 112 -9.39 14.10 4.66
C ILE A 112 -8.55 14.01 5.93
N ILE A 113 -7.60 13.08 5.98
CA ILE A 113 -6.62 13.03 7.07
C ILE A 113 -5.38 13.81 6.64
N HIS A 114 -5.15 14.95 7.30
CA HIS A 114 -3.92 15.71 7.19
C HIS A 114 -2.98 15.30 8.32
N ILE A 115 -1.91 14.58 8.00
CA ILE A 115 -0.88 14.22 8.97
C ILE A 115 0.25 15.25 8.86
N GLN A 116 0.25 16.24 9.75
CA GLN A 116 1.49 16.96 10.09
C GLN A 116 2.13 16.24 11.26
N ARG A 117 3.29 15.64 11.04
CA ARG A 117 4.15 15.23 12.14
C ARG A 117 4.97 16.46 12.53
N ASP A 118 4.65 17.07 13.66
CA ASP A 118 5.49 18.09 14.27
C ASP A 118 6.82 17.43 14.66
N PHE A 119 7.87 17.73 13.91
CA PHE A 119 9.23 17.34 14.26
C PHE A 119 9.69 18.23 15.42
N TYR A 120 9.35 17.84 16.64
CA TYR A 120 10.04 18.32 17.84
C TYR A 120 10.81 17.18 18.50
N GLN A 121 12.14 17.44 18.59
CA GLN A 121 13.23 16.77 19.30
C GLN A 121 14.13 15.84 18.48
#